data_AF-A0A9R1B5T6-F1
#
_entry.id   AF-A0A9R1B5T6-F1
#
_cell.length_a   1.000
_cell.length_b   1.000
_cell.length_c   1.000
_cell.angle_alpha   90.00
_cell.angle_beta   90.00
_cell.angle_gamma   90.00
#
_symmetry.space_group_name_H-M   'P 1'
#
loop_
_entity.id
_entity.type
_entity.pdbx_description
1 polymer ?
#
loop_
_entity_poly.entity_id
_entity_poly.type
_entity_poly.pdbx_seq_one_letter_code
_entity_poly.pdbx_strand_id
1 'polypeptide(L)'
;MSAVTGEVTRQMIQQWREKIHQSNSDKKAADIDMIHAFNDLTAKINGRVAFGTSHQDVEEVIVLMREMQKIATASTLDAPILWYLPTQRNLHVRRLNKQLRSKIMSIMQARLAADGAKYGRGDTGGCGDDLLGLLLEAWTPNRQGSGGDTMTTDEVIDECKTFFAAGQETTATLLIWTMFLLAVHPQWQDKVREEVLREFPGGGRDGDDVTPNADILAKLKLCNFAKRE
;
A
#
# COMPACT_ATOMS: atom_id res chain seq x y z
N MET A 1 7.90 3.71 6.98
CA MET A 1 7.68 2.61 6.00
C MET A 1 7.91 1.21 6.57
N SER A 2 9.04 0.93 7.25
CA SER A 2 9.36 -0.43 7.76
C SER A 2 8.33 -0.97 8.77
N ALA A 3 7.89 -0.15 9.74
CA ALA A 3 6.95 -0.58 10.78
C ALA A 3 5.56 -0.98 10.22
N VAL A 4 4.96 -0.13 9.36
CA VAL A 4 3.66 -0.40 8.71
C VAL A 4 3.72 -1.68 7.87
N THR A 5 4.79 -1.84 7.10
CA THR A 5 4.99 -3.03 6.27
C THR A 5 5.09 -4.30 7.12
N GLY A 6 5.86 -4.24 8.22
CA GLY A 6 6.01 -5.35 9.15
C GLY A 6 4.71 -5.74 9.83
N GLU A 7 3.94 -4.76 10.32
CA GLU A 7 2.65 -4.99 11.00
C GLU A 7 1.63 -5.67 10.07
N VAL A 8 1.42 -5.12 8.87
CA VAL A 8 0.43 -5.65 7.91
C VAL A 8 0.86 -7.04 7.40
N THR A 9 2.15 -7.24 7.14
CA THR A 9 2.69 -8.57 6.76
C THR A 9 2.46 -9.60 7.85
N ARG A 10 2.64 -9.22 9.12
CA ARG A 10 2.40 -10.10 10.26
C ARG A 10 0.93 -10.48 10.41
N GLN A 11 0.02 -9.51 10.24
CA GLN A 11 -1.43 -9.79 10.24
C GLN A 11 -1.80 -10.82 9.16
N MET A 12 -1.24 -10.70 7.95
CA MET A 12 -1.44 -11.67 6.88
C MET A 12 -0.90 -13.07 7.25
N ILE A 13 0.33 -13.16 7.78
CA ILE A 13 0.95 -14.42 8.21
C ILE A 13 0.14 -15.09 9.32
N GLN A 14 -0.36 -14.31 10.28
CA GLN A 14 -1.18 -14.82 11.37
C GLN A 14 -2.50 -15.42 10.85
N GLN A 15 -3.16 -14.75 9.90
CA GLN A 15 -4.36 -15.29 9.23
C GLN A 15 -4.07 -16.60 8.48
N TRP A 16 -2.91 -16.70 7.82
CA TRP A 16 -2.51 -17.93 7.15
C TRP A 16 -2.26 -19.06 8.15
N ARG A 17 -1.59 -18.77 9.27
CA ARG A 17 -1.36 -19.73 10.35
C ARG A 17 -2.68 -20.25 10.92
N GLU A 18 -3.65 -19.38 11.18
CA GLU A 18 -4.98 -19.77 11.65
C GLU A 18 -5.70 -20.68 10.64
N LYS A 19 -5.69 -20.35 9.35
CA LYS A 19 -6.25 -21.20 8.29
C LYS A 19 -5.58 -22.57 8.22
N ILE A 20 -4.26 -22.64 8.38
CA ILE A 20 -3.51 -23.90 8.41
C ILE A 20 -3.88 -24.73 9.63
N HIS A 21 -4.00 -24.12 10.81
CA HIS A 21 -4.42 -24.83 12.03
C HIS A 21 -5.84 -25.37 11.93
N GLN A 22 -6.78 -24.60 11.39
CA GLN A 22 -8.16 -25.03 11.16
C GLN A 22 -8.22 -26.19 10.16
N SER A 23 -7.47 -26.11 9.06
CA SER A 23 -7.46 -27.15 8.03
C SER A 23 -6.80 -28.45 8.49
N ASN A 24 -5.79 -28.38 9.36
CA ASN A 24 -5.19 -29.54 10.01
C ASN A 24 -6.17 -30.28 10.93
N SER A 25 -7.10 -29.56 11.59
CA SER A 25 -8.19 -30.17 12.35
C SER A 25 -9.15 -30.97 11.44
N ASP A 26 -9.37 -30.48 10.23
CA ASP A 26 -10.27 -31.08 9.24
C ASP A 26 -9.58 -32.13 8.33
N LYS A 27 -8.30 -32.44 8.58
CA LYS A 27 -7.43 -33.31 7.73
C LYS A 27 -7.39 -32.89 6.26
N LYS A 28 -7.54 -31.60 5.95
CA LYS A 28 -7.43 -31.05 4.61
C LYS A 28 -6.22 -30.13 4.51
N ALA A 29 -5.60 -30.08 3.33
CA ALA A 29 -4.59 -29.07 3.05
C ALA A 29 -5.26 -27.69 3.03
N ALA A 30 -4.65 -26.70 3.69
CA ALA A 30 -5.10 -25.32 3.58
C ALA A 30 -4.75 -24.79 2.20
N ASP A 31 -5.76 -24.31 1.47
CA ASP A 31 -5.58 -23.63 0.20
C ASP A 31 -5.52 -22.10 0.44
N ILE A 32 -4.49 -21.46 -0.10
CA ILE A 32 -4.23 -20.02 0.07
C ILE A 32 -4.13 -19.40 -1.32
N ASP A 33 -5.13 -18.57 -1.66
CA ASP A 33 -5.10 -17.74 -2.85
C ASP A 33 -4.06 -16.62 -2.68
N MET A 34 -2.90 -16.82 -3.31
CA MET A 34 -1.79 -15.87 -3.29
C MET A 34 -2.12 -14.57 -4.04
N ILE A 35 -2.97 -14.63 -5.08
CA ILE A 35 -3.38 -13.45 -5.85
C ILE A 35 -4.21 -12.54 -4.95
N HIS A 36 -5.22 -13.08 -4.28
CA HIS A 36 -6.03 -12.31 -3.35
C HIS A 36 -5.19 -11.79 -2.17
N ALA A 37 -4.34 -12.63 -1.59
CA ALA A 37 -3.56 -12.25 -0.41
C ALA A 37 -2.56 -11.11 -0.69
N PHE A 38 -1.80 -11.18 -1.79
CA PHE A 38 -0.82 -10.14 -2.10
C PHE A 38 -1.44 -8.84 -2.63
N ASN A 39 -2.57 -8.92 -3.37
CA ASN A 39 -3.35 -7.72 -3.69
C ASN A 39 -3.92 -7.06 -2.44
N ASP A 40 -4.30 -7.86 -1.44
CA ASP A 40 -4.78 -7.32 -0.18
C ASP A 40 -3.68 -6.65 0.64
N LEU A 41 -2.55 -7.35 0.79
CA LEU A 41 -1.37 -6.88 1.49
C LEU A 41 -0.86 -5.55 0.93
N THR A 42 -0.64 -5.48 -0.38
CA THR A 42 -0.06 -4.30 -1.05
C THR A 42 -0.98 -3.09 -1.00
N ALA A 43 -2.29 -3.27 -1.16
CA ALA A 43 -3.21 -2.15 -1.05
C ALA A 43 -3.27 -1.60 0.39
N LYS A 44 -3.23 -2.47 1.41
CA LYS A 44 -3.20 -2.05 2.82
C LYS A 44 -1.92 -1.32 3.16
N ILE A 45 -0.77 -1.80 2.68
CA ILE A 45 0.52 -1.11 2.85
C ILE A 45 0.47 0.25 2.15
N ASN A 46 0.09 0.31 0.88
CA ASN A 46 0.06 1.56 0.12
C ASN A 46 -0.95 2.54 0.69
N GLY A 47 -2.14 2.08 1.09
CA GLY A 47 -3.14 2.93 1.72
C GLY A 47 -2.63 3.53 3.04
N ARG A 48 -2.00 2.73 3.90
CA ARG A 48 -1.43 3.23 5.17
C ARG A 48 -0.21 4.13 4.96
N VAL A 49 0.62 3.86 3.96
CA VAL A 49 1.77 4.71 3.60
C VAL A 49 1.32 6.02 2.95
N ALA A 50 0.22 5.99 2.19
CA ALA A 50 -0.29 7.17 1.51
C ALA A 50 -1.11 8.09 2.43
N PHE A 51 -1.95 7.49 3.29
CA PHE A 51 -3.00 8.20 4.04
C PHE A 51 -2.88 8.05 5.56
N GLY A 52 -1.83 7.41 6.07
CA GLY A 52 -1.53 7.29 7.50
C GLY A 52 -2.37 6.24 8.24
N THR A 53 -2.58 6.48 9.54
CA THR A 53 -3.06 5.47 10.52
C THR A 53 -4.57 5.48 10.81
N SER A 54 -5.38 6.31 10.13
CA SER A 54 -6.85 6.24 10.28
C SER A 54 -7.38 4.97 9.59
N HIS A 55 -7.50 3.86 10.35
CA HIS A 55 -7.81 2.54 9.78
C HIS A 55 -9.11 2.52 8.94
N GLN A 56 -10.18 3.19 9.41
CA GLN A 56 -11.49 3.11 8.76
C GLN A 56 -11.54 3.94 7.46
N ASP A 57 -11.07 5.19 7.48
CA ASP A 57 -11.12 6.05 6.30
C ASP A 57 -10.22 5.53 5.18
N VAL A 58 -9.07 4.95 5.55
CA VAL A 58 -8.13 4.37 4.60
C VAL A 58 -8.70 3.14 3.91
N GLU A 59 -9.40 2.26 4.64
CA GLU A 59 -10.05 1.09 4.04
C GLU A 59 -11.12 1.49 3.01
N GLU A 60 -11.93 2.51 3.32
CA GLU A 60 -12.93 3.01 2.36
C GLU A 60 -12.27 3.59 1.10
N VAL A 61 -11.18 4.35 1.25
CA VAL A 61 -10.41 4.89 0.13
C VAL A 61 -9.81 3.77 -0.73
N ILE A 62 -9.23 2.74 -0.11
CA ILE A 62 -8.68 1.55 -0.79
C ILE A 62 -9.77 0.89 -1.65
N VAL A 63 -10.96 0.67 -1.09
CA VAL A 63 -12.08 0.03 -1.81
C VAL A 63 -12.50 0.85 -3.03
N LEU A 64 -12.63 2.17 -2.88
CA LEU A 64 -12.98 3.07 -3.97
C LEU A 64 -11.92 3.06 -5.07
N MET A 65 -10.63 3.13 -4.70
CA MET A 65 -9.53 3.14 -5.67
C MET A 65 -9.41 1.81 -6.42
N ARG A 66 -9.57 0.67 -5.74
CA ARG A 66 -9.57 -0.66 -6.39
C ARG A 66 -10.70 -0.79 -7.41
N GLU A 67 -11.90 -0.31 -7.07
CA GLU A 67 -13.02 -0.40 -8.00
C GLU A 67 -12.80 0.49 -9.23
N MET A 68 -12.22 1.68 -9.04
CA MET A 68 -11.80 2.53 -10.16
C MET A 68 -10.73 1.87 -11.02
N GLN A 69 -9.74 1.21 -10.43
CA GLN A 69 -8.69 0.48 -11.15
C GLN A 69 -9.28 -0.64 -12.00
N LYS A 70 -10.14 -1.51 -11.45
CA LYS A 70 -10.78 -2.59 -12.21
C LYS A 70 -11.48 -2.07 -13.46
N ILE A 71 -12.21 -0.97 -13.33
CA ILE A 71 -12.88 -0.34 -14.47
C ILE A 71 -11.85 0.21 -15.45
N ALA A 72 -10.81 0.89 -14.98
CA ALA A 72 -9.74 1.42 -15.83
C ALA A 72 -9.05 0.30 -16.63
N THR A 73 -8.66 -0.80 -15.98
CA THR A 73 -8.01 -1.95 -16.59
C THR A 73 -8.91 -2.60 -17.65
N ALA A 74 -10.20 -2.78 -17.35
CA ALA A 74 -11.18 -3.30 -18.31
C ALA A 74 -11.47 -2.36 -19.49
N SER A 75 -11.09 -1.07 -19.37
CA SER A 75 -11.33 -0.03 -20.37
C SER A 75 -10.06 0.39 -21.12
N THR A 76 -8.94 -0.32 -20.91
CA THR A 76 -7.62 0.02 -21.48
C THR A 76 -7.60 0.00 -23.01
N LEU A 77 -8.40 -0.87 -23.63
CA LEU A 77 -8.49 -1.01 -25.08
C LEU A 77 -9.61 -0.16 -25.71
N ASP A 78 -10.35 0.60 -24.90
CA ASP A 78 -11.43 1.42 -25.41
C ASP A 78 -10.91 2.63 -26.18
N ALA A 79 -11.61 3.00 -27.25
CA ALA A 79 -11.36 4.27 -27.91
C ALA A 79 -11.58 5.43 -26.91
N PRO A 80 -10.67 6.42 -26.81
CA PRO A 80 -10.76 7.50 -25.82
C PRO A 80 -12.08 8.28 -25.83
N ILE A 81 -12.74 8.37 -26.98
CA ILE A 81 -14.05 9.03 -27.11
C ILE A 81 -15.13 8.35 -26.26
N LEU A 82 -15.01 7.04 -26.01
CA LEU A 82 -15.95 6.27 -25.20
C LEU A 82 -15.88 6.67 -23.72
N TRP A 83 -14.82 7.32 -23.23
CA TRP A 83 -14.71 7.79 -21.85
C TRP A 83 -15.57 9.02 -21.55
N TYR A 84 -15.93 9.81 -22.58
CA TYR A 84 -16.76 11.01 -22.42
C TYR A 84 -18.26 10.73 -22.46
N LEU A 85 -18.68 9.60 -23.06
CA LEU A 85 -20.08 9.22 -23.20
C LEU A 85 -20.72 8.92 -21.83
N PRO A 86 -22.00 9.27 -21.61
CA PRO A 86 -22.72 9.02 -20.35
C PRO A 86 -23.17 7.55 -20.24
N THR A 87 -22.24 6.61 -20.37
CA THR A 87 -22.51 5.18 -20.15
C THR A 87 -22.65 4.88 -18.66
N GLN A 88 -23.33 3.78 -18.31
CA GLN A 88 -23.47 3.36 -16.91
C GLN A 88 -22.10 3.21 -16.22
N ARG A 89 -21.11 2.68 -16.95
CA ARG A 89 -19.73 2.54 -16.49
C ARG A 89 -19.07 3.90 -16.20
N ASN A 90 -19.15 4.85 -17.12
CA ASN A 90 -18.50 6.16 -16.93
C ASN A 90 -19.21 6.99 -15.85
N LEU A 91 -20.53 6.90 -15.74
CA LEU A 91 -21.28 7.50 -14.64
C LEU A 91 -20.90 6.90 -13.29
N HIS A 92 -20.67 5.58 -13.25
CA HIS A 92 -20.18 4.90 -12.07
C HIS A 92 -18.78 5.39 -11.67
N VAL A 93 -17.83 5.48 -12.61
CA VAL A 93 -16.49 6.06 -12.36
C VAL A 93 -16.58 7.50 -11.85
N ARG A 94 -17.44 8.34 -12.45
CA ARG A 94 -17.67 9.72 -11.97
C ARG A 94 -18.19 9.75 -10.53
N ARG A 95 -19.08 8.81 -10.16
CA ARG A 95 -19.59 8.67 -8.79
C ARG A 95 -18.50 8.24 -7.82
N LEU A 96 -17.71 7.23 -8.18
CA LEU A 96 -16.58 6.75 -7.38
C LEU A 96 -15.56 7.88 -7.17
N ASN A 97 -15.20 8.60 -8.23
CA ASN A 97 -14.26 9.72 -8.15
C ASN A 97 -14.78 10.85 -7.23
N LYS A 98 -16.09 11.14 -7.26
CA LYS A 98 -16.71 12.12 -6.35
C LYS A 98 -16.65 11.67 -4.89
N GLN A 99 -16.92 10.39 -4.61
CA GLN A 99 -16.84 9.83 -3.26
C GLN A 99 -15.39 9.85 -2.74
N LEU A 100 -14.45 9.38 -3.56
CA LEU A 100 -13.02 9.37 -3.26
C LEU A 100 -12.52 10.78 -2.93
N ARG A 101 -12.86 11.76 -3.78
CA ARG A 101 -12.56 13.18 -3.54
C ARG A 101 -13.11 13.66 -2.21
N SER A 102 -14.38 13.38 -1.91
CA SER A 102 -14.98 13.82 -0.65
C SER A 102 -14.30 13.22 0.58
N LYS A 103 -13.85 11.96 0.50
CA LYS A 103 -13.16 11.26 1.58
C LYS A 103 -11.75 11.81 1.80
N ILE A 104 -10.96 11.95 0.73
CA ILE A 104 -9.62 12.53 0.82
C ILE A 104 -9.70 13.96 1.35
N MET A 105 -10.67 14.76 0.88
CA MET A 105 -10.92 16.11 1.40
C MET A 105 -11.24 16.12 2.90
N SER A 106 -12.07 15.19 3.36
CA SER A 106 -12.38 15.06 4.79
C SER A 106 -11.14 14.73 5.61
N ILE A 107 -10.28 13.83 5.11
CA ILE A 107 -9.01 13.47 5.77
C ILE A 107 -8.08 14.69 5.82
N MET A 108 -7.93 15.41 4.71
CA MET A 108 -7.12 16.63 4.63
C MET A 108 -7.61 17.69 5.61
N GLN A 109 -8.91 17.97 5.64
CA GLN A 109 -9.50 18.96 6.55
C GLN A 109 -9.33 18.58 8.02
N ALA A 110 -9.53 17.29 8.36
CA ALA A 110 -9.33 16.80 9.72
C ALA A 110 -7.88 16.99 10.19
N ARG A 111 -6.90 16.75 9.30
CA ARG A 111 -5.47 16.96 9.59
C ARG A 111 -5.12 18.43 9.74
N LEU A 112 -5.58 19.29 8.83
CA LEU A 112 -5.36 20.73 8.92
C LEU A 112 -5.95 21.33 10.20
N ALA A 113 -7.13 20.85 10.64
CA ALA A 113 -7.72 21.27 11.90
C ALA A 113 -6.90 20.79 13.13
N ALA A 114 -6.35 19.58 13.07
CA ALA A 114 -5.49 19.04 14.12
C ALA A 114 -4.12 19.76 14.19
N ASP A 115 -3.57 20.18 13.06
CA ASP A 115 -2.29 20.90 12.98
C ASP A 115 -2.42 22.39 13.30
N GLY A 116 -3.56 23.01 12.97
CA GLY A 116 -3.89 24.37 13.40
C GLY A 116 -3.90 24.54 14.92
N ALA A 117 -4.16 23.46 15.67
CA ALA A 117 -4.06 23.44 17.13
C ALA A 117 -2.62 23.32 17.67
N LYS A 118 -1.65 22.91 16.83
CA LYS A 118 -0.23 22.74 17.21
C LYS A 118 0.66 23.95 16.88
N TYR A 119 0.13 24.94 16.17
CA TYR A 119 0.86 26.11 15.63
C TYR A 119 1.43 27.09 16.69
N GLY A 120 1.41 26.75 17.98
CA GLY A 120 1.98 27.54 19.08
C GLY A 120 3.38 27.13 19.54
N ARG A 121 3.96 26.06 19.00
CA ARG A 121 5.32 25.61 19.35
C ARG A 121 6.11 25.32 18.08
N GLY A 122 7.19 26.07 17.87
CA GLY A 122 8.11 25.95 16.73
C GLY A 122 8.90 24.65 16.74
N ASP A 123 8.20 23.52 16.66
CA ASP A 123 8.77 22.20 16.48
C ASP A 123 8.31 21.66 15.13
N THR A 124 9.23 21.08 14.39
CA THR A 124 9.06 20.56 13.02
C THR A 124 8.23 19.27 12.99
N GLY A 125 7.05 19.27 13.63
CA GLY A 125 6.09 18.17 13.63
C GLY A 125 5.00 18.41 12.59
N GLY A 126 5.33 18.15 11.33
CA GLY A 126 4.48 18.33 10.15
C GLY A 126 3.25 17.42 10.10
N CYS A 127 2.50 17.52 9.00
CA CYS A 127 1.14 16.98 8.76
C CYS A 127 1.06 15.43 8.63
N GLY A 128 1.92 14.72 9.38
CA GLY A 128 2.19 13.29 9.28
C GLY A 128 3.37 12.99 8.36
N ASP A 129 4.14 11.95 8.67
CA ASP A 129 5.28 11.47 7.86
C ASP A 129 4.83 10.60 6.65
N ASP A 130 3.55 10.70 6.27
CA ASP A 130 2.94 9.95 5.16
C ASP A 130 2.83 10.81 3.90
N LEU A 131 2.53 10.19 2.75
CA LEU A 131 2.47 10.89 1.47
C LEU A 131 1.52 12.09 1.52
N LEU A 132 0.32 11.93 2.11
CA LEU A 132 -0.66 13.00 2.21
C LEU A 132 -0.14 14.15 3.07
N GLY A 133 0.60 13.87 4.15
CA GLY A 133 1.28 14.88 4.95
C GLY A 133 2.30 15.67 4.16
N LEU A 134 3.15 15.01 3.38
CA LEU A 134 4.12 15.65 2.49
C LEU A 134 3.45 16.52 1.43
N LEU A 135 2.35 16.03 0.83
CA LEU A 135 1.56 16.79 -0.15
C LEU A 135 0.86 17.99 0.47
N LEU A 136 0.39 17.88 1.72
CA LEU A 136 -0.22 18.98 2.46
C LEU A 136 0.81 20.07 2.81
N GLU A 137 2.04 19.70 3.13
CA GLU A 137 3.12 20.68 3.29
C GLU A 137 3.42 21.43 2.00
N ALA A 138 3.45 20.73 0.86
CA ALA A 138 3.61 21.34 -0.46
C ALA A 138 2.41 22.21 -0.88
N TRP A 139 1.21 21.90 -0.40
CA TRP A 139 -0.02 22.65 -0.63
C TRP A 139 -0.09 23.96 0.19
N THR A 140 0.57 24.05 1.35
CA THR A 140 0.41 25.22 2.24
C THR A 140 0.98 26.53 1.65
N PRO A 141 0.13 27.55 1.38
CA PRO A 141 0.52 28.76 0.66
C PRO A 141 1.44 29.72 1.44
N ASN A 142 1.70 29.45 2.73
CA ASN A 142 2.40 30.40 3.61
C ASN A 142 3.90 30.10 3.82
N ARG A 143 4.46 29.07 3.17
CA ARG A 143 5.89 28.74 3.27
C ARG A 143 6.75 29.29 2.12
N GLN A 144 6.16 29.69 1.00
CA GLN A 144 6.91 30.23 -0.13
C GLN A 144 6.66 31.73 -0.28
N GLY A 145 7.55 32.55 0.28
CA GLY A 145 7.61 33.99 0.06
C GLY A 145 8.01 34.41 -1.37
N SER A 146 7.80 33.57 -2.39
CA SER A 146 8.16 33.89 -3.77
C SER A 146 7.60 32.87 -4.76
N GLY A 147 6.51 33.21 -5.45
CA GLY A 147 6.23 32.83 -6.86
C GLY A 147 6.36 31.37 -7.34
N GLY A 148 6.40 30.36 -6.47
CA GLY A 148 6.39 28.95 -6.86
C GLY A 148 4.97 28.40 -6.97
N ASP A 149 4.70 27.58 -8.00
CA ASP A 149 3.41 26.93 -8.23
C ASP A 149 2.99 26.13 -6.99
N THR A 150 1.99 26.63 -6.27
CA THR A 150 1.34 25.91 -5.17
C THR A 150 0.42 24.87 -5.75
N MET A 151 0.61 23.62 -5.35
CA MET A 151 -0.19 22.49 -5.82
C MET A 151 -1.67 22.71 -5.48
N THR A 152 -2.57 22.43 -6.41
CA THR A 152 -4.01 22.51 -6.19
C THR A 152 -4.50 21.30 -5.40
N THR A 153 -5.66 21.43 -4.77
CA THR A 153 -6.33 20.31 -4.10
C THR A 153 -6.62 19.14 -5.06
N ASP A 154 -6.88 19.44 -6.33
CA ASP A 154 -7.18 18.45 -7.36
C ASP A 154 -5.92 17.63 -7.67
N GLU A 155 -4.78 18.32 -7.81
CA GLU A 155 -3.48 17.69 -7.99
C GLU A 155 -3.12 16.81 -6.79
N VAL A 156 -3.42 17.20 -5.55
CA VAL A 156 -3.14 16.36 -4.35
C VAL A 156 -3.90 15.05 -4.43
N ILE A 157 -5.17 15.13 -4.79
CA ILE A 157 -6.02 13.95 -4.92
C ILE A 157 -5.56 13.06 -6.07
N ASP A 158 -5.14 13.65 -7.19
CA ASP A 158 -4.69 12.90 -8.36
C ASP A 158 -3.32 12.24 -8.13
N GLU A 159 -2.39 12.90 -7.43
CA GLU A 159 -1.12 12.29 -7.01
C GLU A 159 -1.33 11.11 -6.04
N CYS A 160 -2.28 11.23 -5.10
CA CYS A 160 -2.64 10.11 -4.24
C CYS A 160 -3.17 8.90 -5.04
N LYS A 161 -4.00 9.13 -6.08
CA LYS A 161 -4.49 8.05 -6.95
C LYS A 161 -3.35 7.40 -7.73
N THR A 162 -2.48 8.23 -8.31
CA THR A 162 -1.33 7.78 -9.09
C THR A 162 -0.40 6.91 -8.27
N PHE A 163 -0.03 7.36 -7.06
CA PHE A 163 0.82 6.60 -6.14
C PHE A 163 0.19 5.24 -5.79
N PHE A 164 -1.09 5.25 -5.44
CA PHE A 164 -1.80 4.02 -5.06
C PHE A 164 -1.87 3.02 -6.23
N ALA A 165 -2.18 3.49 -7.43
CA ALA A 165 -2.26 2.66 -8.63
C ALA A 165 -0.90 2.10 -9.06
N ALA A 166 0.13 2.94 -9.10
CA ALA A 166 1.46 2.52 -9.49
C ALA A 166 2.05 1.47 -8.54
N GLY A 167 1.80 1.61 -7.23
CA GLY A 167 2.41 0.76 -6.21
C GLY A 167 1.68 -0.57 -5.95
N GLN A 168 0.36 -0.66 -6.17
CA GLN A 168 -0.41 -1.82 -5.69
C GLN A 168 -0.23 -3.03 -6.60
N GLU A 169 -0.66 -2.92 -7.87
CA GLU A 169 -0.72 -4.08 -8.77
C GLU A 169 0.66 -4.60 -9.16
N THR A 170 1.63 -3.70 -9.35
CA THR A 170 3.01 -4.04 -9.72
C THR A 170 3.70 -4.84 -8.62
N THR A 171 3.63 -4.37 -7.38
CA THR A 171 4.23 -5.04 -6.21
C THR A 171 3.52 -6.37 -5.92
N ALA A 172 2.19 -6.43 -6.05
CA ALA A 172 1.44 -7.66 -5.82
C ALA A 172 1.85 -8.72 -6.85
N THR A 173 1.90 -8.33 -8.13
CA THR A 173 2.31 -9.21 -9.23
C THR A 173 3.73 -9.73 -9.02
N LEU A 174 4.67 -8.86 -8.64
CA LEU A 174 6.04 -9.28 -8.31
C LEU A 174 6.05 -10.35 -7.20
N LEU A 175 5.35 -10.12 -6.09
CA LEU A 175 5.29 -11.06 -4.97
C LEU A 175 4.66 -12.40 -5.36
N ILE A 176 3.59 -12.38 -6.17
CA ILE A 176 2.93 -13.58 -6.68
C ILE A 176 3.92 -14.41 -7.51
N TRP A 177 4.61 -13.79 -8.47
CA TRP A 177 5.58 -14.49 -9.31
C TRP A 177 6.80 -14.98 -8.53
N THR A 178 7.34 -14.17 -7.61
CA THR A 178 8.43 -14.61 -6.73
C THR A 178 8.02 -15.82 -5.91
N MET A 179 6.83 -15.83 -5.31
CA MET A 179 6.36 -16.98 -4.52
C MET A 179 6.12 -18.21 -5.40
N PHE A 180 5.56 -18.03 -6.59
CA PHE A 180 5.38 -19.10 -7.56
C PHE A 180 6.73 -19.73 -7.96
N LEU A 181 7.73 -18.91 -8.32
CA LEU A 181 9.06 -19.38 -8.71
C LEU A 181 9.77 -20.11 -7.56
N LEU A 182 9.68 -19.61 -6.32
CA LEU A 182 10.25 -20.29 -5.16
C LEU A 182 9.57 -21.64 -4.89
N ALA A 183 8.24 -21.73 -5.05
CA ALA A 183 7.50 -22.96 -4.88
C ALA A 183 7.86 -24.04 -5.91
N VAL A 184 8.09 -23.65 -7.17
CA VAL A 184 8.47 -24.56 -8.27
C VAL A 184 9.98 -24.87 -8.26
N HIS A 185 10.80 -24.07 -7.58
CA HIS A 185 12.24 -24.29 -7.43
C HIS A 185 12.68 -24.43 -5.95
N PRO A 186 12.41 -25.56 -5.27
CA PRO A 186 12.70 -25.75 -3.84
C PRO A 186 14.16 -25.50 -3.46
N GLN A 187 15.10 -25.89 -4.33
CA GLN A 187 16.53 -25.63 -4.16
C GLN A 187 16.89 -24.15 -4.00
N TRP A 188 16.12 -23.25 -4.62
CA TRP A 188 16.29 -21.80 -4.48
C TRP A 188 15.55 -21.29 -3.25
N GLN A 189 14.37 -21.84 -2.95
CA GLN A 189 13.66 -21.56 -1.71
C GLN A 189 14.50 -21.85 -0.47
N ASP A 190 15.20 -22.99 -0.44
CA ASP A 190 16.03 -23.39 0.70
C ASP A 190 17.25 -22.46 0.85
N LYS A 191 17.93 -22.13 -0.26
CA LYS A 191 19.05 -21.17 -0.25
C LYS A 191 18.64 -19.78 0.23
N VAL A 192 17.48 -19.28 -0.22
CA VAL A 192 16.95 -17.98 0.22
C VAL A 192 16.58 -18.03 1.71
N ARG A 193 15.96 -19.14 2.17
CA ARG A 193 15.62 -19.35 3.58
C ARG A 193 16.87 -19.38 4.47
N GLU A 194 17.92 -20.08 4.05
CA GLU A 194 19.20 -20.12 4.75
C GLU A 194 19.86 -18.74 4.85
N GLU A 195 19.84 -17.96 3.75
CA GLU A 195 20.34 -16.58 3.76
C GLU A 195 19.57 -15.72 4.76
N VAL A 196 18.23 -15.77 4.75
CA VAL A 196 17.39 -15.00 5.68
C VAL A 196 17.67 -15.40 7.13
N LEU A 197 17.78 -16.69 7.44
CA LEU A 197 18.08 -17.15 8.80
C LEU A 197 19.49 -16.77 9.27
N ARG A 198 20.46 -16.70 8.35
CA ARG A 198 21.84 -16.29 8.66
C ARG A 198 21.96 -14.79 8.93
N GLU A 199 21.37 -13.97 8.06
CA GLU A 199 21.47 -12.51 8.16
C GLU A 199 20.46 -11.92 9.15
N PHE A 200 19.39 -12.66 9.45
CA PHE A 200 18.32 -12.27 10.37
C PHE A 200 17.95 -13.39 11.37
N PRO A 201 18.87 -13.77 12.28
CA PRO A 201 18.71 -14.92 13.18
C PRO A 201 17.56 -14.79 14.20
N GLY A 202 17.03 -13.57 14.43
CA GLY A 202 15.87 -13.31 15.28
C GLY A 202 14.52 -13.34 14.56
N GLY A 203 14.48 -13.22 13.24
CA GLY A 203 13.24 -13.05 12.46
C GLY A 203 12.43 -14.30 12.16
N GLY A 204 12.92 -15.45 12.60
CA GLY A 204 12.31 -16.76 12.34
C GLY A 204 11.84 -17.49 13.59
N ARG A 205 12.01 -16.91 14.78
CA ARG A 205 11.55 -17.49 16.05
C ARG A 205 10.20 -16.90 16.41
N ASP A 206 9.22 -17.80 16.62
CA ASP A 206 7.90 -17.45 17.13
C ASP A 206 8.02 -16.64 18.43
N GLY A 207 7.80 -15.33 18.37
CA GLY A 207 7.70 -14.46 19.55
C GLY A 207 8.42 -13.12 19.48
N ASP A 208 9.43 -12.95 18.61
CA ASP A 208 10.20 -11.70 18.57
C ASP A 208 9.62 -10.69 17.57
N ASP A 209 9.13 -9.55 18.07
CA ASP A 209 8.57 -8.42 17.31
C ASP A 209 9.66 -7.61 16.57
N VAL A 210 10.62 -8.30 15.96
CA VAL A 210 11.74 -7.66 15.27
C VAL A 210 11.41 -7.58 13.79
N THR A 211 11.28 -6.34 13.29
CA THR A 211 11.19 -6.08 11.85
C THR A 211 12.61 -5.96 11.28
N PRO A 212 12.89 -6.52 10.08
CA PRO A 212 14.21 -6.38 9.48
C PRO A 212 14.48 -4.90 9.18
N ASN A 213 15.66 -4.42 9.59
CA ASN A 213 16.11 -3.07 9.30
C ASN A 213 16.67 -2.98 7.86
N ALA A 214 16.96 -1.76 7.39
CA ALA A 214 17.51 -1.54 6.05
C ALA A 214 18.86 -2.25 5.83
N ASP A 215 19.72 -2.31 6.84
CA ASP A 215 21.04 -2.95 6.75
C ASP A 215 20.92 -4.47 6.56
N ILE A 216 19.96 -5.10 7.22
CA ILE A 216 19.65 -6.53 7.07
C ILE A 216 19.12 -6.78 5.67
N LEU A 217 18.18 -5.96 5.19
CA LEU A 217 17.63 -6.09 3.84
C LEU A 217 18.71 -5.94 2.75
N ALA A 218 19.70 -5.07 2.96
CA ALA A 218 20.82 -4.89 2.05
C ALA A 218 21.74 -6.13 1.97
N LYS A 219 21.75 -6.98 3.00
CA LYS A 219 22.56 -8.21 3.05
C LYS A 219 21.90 -9.41 2.35
N LEU A 220 20.60 -9.35 2.07
CA LEU A 220 19.83 -10.43 1.42
C LEU A 220 20.03 -10.45 -0.11
N LYS A 221 21.20 -10.90 -0.56
CA LYS A 221 21.60 -10.87 -1.97
C LYS A 221 20.80 -11.85 -2.82
N LEU A 222 20.56 -13.07 -2.33
CA LEU A 222 19.78 -14.08 -3.04
C LEU A 222 18.30 -13.71 -3.08
N CYS A 223 17.77 -13.15 -2.00
CA CYS A 223 16.40 -12.62 -2.00
C CYS A 223 16.21 -11.51 -3.03
N ASN A 224 17.21 -10.62 -3.19
CA ASN A 224 17.16 -9.56 -4.20
C ASN A 224 17.35 -10.09 -5.63
N PHE A 225 18.10 -11.17 -5.80
CA PHE A 225 18.25 -11.84 -7.09
C PHE A 225 16.93 -12.49 -7.55
N ALA A 226 16.24 -13.20 -6.64
CA ALA A 226 14.95 -13.85 -6.93
C ALA A 226 13.80 -12.89 -7.31
N LYS A 227 13.97 -11.58 -7.11
CA LYS A 227 13.02 -10.55 -7.54
C LYS A 227 13.30 -10.00 -8.94
N ARG A 228 14.51 -10.24 -9.47
CA ARG A 228 14.98 -9.64 -10.74
C ARG A 228 14.85 -10.58 -11.93
N GLU A 229 14.96 -11.88 -11.68
CA GLU A 229 14.78 -12.96 -12.66
C GLU A 229 13.33 -13.46 -12.65
#